data_AF-A0A4Q0Q7K2-F1
#
_entry.id   AF-A0A4Q0Q7K2-F1
#
_cell.length_a   1.000
_cell.length_b   1.000
_cell.length_c   1.000
_cell.angle_alpha   90.00
_cell.angle_beta   90.00
_cell.angle_gamma   90.00
#
_symmetry.space_group_name_H-M   'P 1'
#
loop_
_entity.id
_entity.type
_entity.pdbx_description
1 polymer ?
#
loop_
_entity_poly.entity_id
_entity_poly.type
_entity_poly.pdbx_seq_one_letter_code
_entity_poly.pdbx_strand_id
1 'polypeptide(L)'
;MVLRMESPAPPIKVENWLRGEPLTSFQPGKVYIVEFWATWCGPCTAVMPHLVELQEKYKDSGLELLGVAACEQAPTADEARTSLDAWLAEKFSNLNYRIGFDSTGEMSKLWMDSSFSVGIPTSFVVDRDGHIAFIGHPMHLDDVLPKILNGSWRTSDEAKAADTERVDSGRREMREMTRRRALTEPILAKLSPAMKAEDWAKAMSAVEEAVAVMPDDLNFRALHADLLLHRLRNLQIGLPVMRQFARDAIDKNDEQWMEGALR
;
A
#
# COMPACT_ATOMS: atom_id res chain seq x y z
N MET A 1 15.70 -9.65 10.30
CA MET A 1 14.88 -10.73 10.88
C MET A 1 13.45 -10.49 10.40
N VAL A 2 12.73 -11.55 10.00
CA VAL A 2 11.35 -11.37 9.50
C VAL A 2 10.42 -11.14 10.70
N LEU A 3 9.65 -10.07 10.68
CA LEU A 3 8.62 -9.79 11.67
C LEU A 3 7.44 -10.74 11.42
N ARG A 4 7.16 -11.55 12.44
CA ARG A 4 6.16 -12.62 12.42
C ARG A 4 5.24 -12.49 13.63
N MET A 5 4.17 -13.29 13.64
CA MET A 5 3.47 -13.54 14.90
C MET A 5 4.47 -14.02 15.98
N GLU A 6 4.17 -13.67 17.23
CA GLU A 6 5.03 -13.88 18.40
C GLU A 6 6.35 -13.10 18.43
N SER A 7 6.68 -12.33 17.38
CA SER A 7 7.82 -11.43 17.45
C SER A 7 7.52 -10.29 18.44
N PRO A 8 8.51 -9.80 19.20
CA PRO A 8 8.32 -8.58 19.98
C PRO A 8 7.98 -7.43 19.03
N ALA A 9 7.04 -6.58 19.43
CA ALA A 9 6.66 -5.43 18.63
C ALA A 9 7.85 -4.48 18.43
N PRO A 10 8.13 -4.03 17.20
CA PRO A 10 9.15 -3.01 16.96
C PRO A 10 8.80 -1.70 17.67
N PRO A 11 9.77 -0.79 17.91
CA PRO A 11 9.45 0.51 18.50
C PRO A 11 8.63 1.38 17.55
N ILE A 12 7.88 2.33 18.12
CA ILE A 12 7.24 3.42 17.37
C ILE A 12 8.25 4.56 17.20
N LYS A 13 8.48 4.96 15.95
CA LYS A 13 9.44 5.99 15.54
C LYS A 13 8.82 7.00 14.57
N VAL A 14 7.71 7.59 14.99
CA VAL A 14 7.06 8.68 14.23
C VAL A 14 7.70 10.02 14.58
N GLU A 15 7.78 10.93 13.62
CA GLU A 15 8.39 12.27 13.80
C GLU A 15 7.47 13.18 14.62
N ASN A 16 6.17 13.10 14.35
CA ASN A 16 5.18 13.97 14.96
C ASN A 16 3.89 13.22 15.26
N TRP A 17 3.19 13.69 16.28
CA TRP A 17 1.85 13.26 16.65
C TRP A 17 0.86 14.36 16.24
N LEU A 18 -0.06 14.03 15.33
CA LEU A 18 -1.06 14.97 14.83
C LEU A 18 -2.37 14.88 15.63
N ARG A 19 -2.70 13.71 16.15
CA ARG A 19 -3.89 13.50 16.99
C ARG A 19 -3.53 12.60 18.16
N GLY A 20 -4.10 12.91 19.32
CA GLY A 20 -3.89 12.18 20.58
C GLY A 20 -2.48 12.35 21.17
N GLU A 21 -2.31 11.86 22.40
CA GLU A 21 -1.05 11.97 23.13
C GLU A 21 0.04 11.05 22.56
N PRO A 22 1.32 11.46 22.55
CA PRO A 22 2.41 10.63 22.08
C PRO A 22 2.48 9.24 22.73
N LEU A 23 2.62 8.20 21.92
CA LEU A 23 2.89 6.83 22.38
C LEU A 23 4.39 6.52 22.30
N THR A 24 5.07 6.50 23.45
CA THR A 24 6.53 6.26 23.52
C THR A 24 6.89 4.79 23.68
N SER A 25 5.97 3.96 24.17
CA SER A 25 6.16 2.51 24.36
C SER A 25 4.83 1.78 24.52
N PHE A 26 4.81 0.49 24.16
CA PHE A 26 3.67 -0.39 24.44
C PHE A 26 3.62 -0.74 25.92
N GLN A 27 2.49 -0.45 26.56
CA GLN A 27 2.28 -0.77 27.96
C GLN A 27 1.83 -2.22 28.11
N PRO A 28 2.45 -3.00 29.01
CA PRO A 28 1.97 -4.34 29.32
C PRO A 28 0.50 -4.34 29.73
N GLY A 29 -0.24 -5.36 29.33
CA GLY A 29 -1.67 -5.51 29.64
C GLY A 29 -2.63 -4.80 28.68
N LYS A 30 -2.13 -3.96 27.76
CA LYS A 30 -2.92 -3.31 26.71
C LYS A 30 -2.75 -4.02 25.37
N VAL A 31 -3.74 -3.90 24.51
CA VAL A 31 -3.68 -4.35 23.11
C VAL A 31 -3.56 -3.13 22.22
N TYR A 32 -2.69 -3.15 21.23
CA TYR A 32 -2.50 -2.04 20.31
C TYR A 32 -2.79 -2.44 18.88
N ILE A 33 -3.47 -1.58 18.12
CA ILE A 33 -3.53 -1.67 16.67
C ILE A 33 -2.61 -0.59 16.10
N VAL A 34 -1.66 -0.99 15.27
CA VAL A 34 -0.81 -0.09 14.48
C VAL A 34 -1.24 -0.20 13.03
N GLU A 35 -1.95 0.82 12.54
CA GLU A 35 -2.54 0.87 11.21
C GLU A 35 -1.70 1.72 10.27
N PHE A 36 -1.18 1.13 9.20
CA PHE A 36 -0.44 1.86 8.16
C PHE A 36 -1.39 2.36 7.06
N TRP A 37 -1.38 3.66 6.81
CA TRP A 37 -2.30 4.31 5.87
C TRP A 37 -1.71 5.56 5.22
N ALA A 38 -2.46 6.16 4.28
CA ALA A 38 -2.18 7.47 3.69
C ALA A 38 -3.45 8.15 3.17
N THR A 39 -3.45 9.48 3.04
CA THR A 39 -4.61 10.27 2.59
C THR A 39 -5.07 9.96 1.17
N TRP A 40 -4.13 9.62 0.28
CA TRP A 40 -4.42 9.26 -1.12
C TRP A 40 -4.91 7.82 -1.29
N CYS A 41 -4.85 7.00 -0.24
CA CYS A 41 -5.27 5.60 -0.28
C CYS A 41 -6.78 5.49 -0.05
N GLY A 42 -7.54 5.39 -1.14
CA GLY A 42 -9.00 5.22 -1.11
C GLY A 42 -9.48 4.14 -0.12
N PRO A 43 -9.01 2.88 -0.23
CA PRO A 43 -9.37 1.81 0.70
C PRO A 43 -9.04 2.13 2.16
N CYS A 44 -7.92 2.80 2.43
CA CYS A 44 -7.53 3.20 3.77
C CYS A 44 -8.55 4.18 4.37
N THR A 45 -8.93 5.22 3.61
CA THR A 45 -9.91 6.20 4.07
C THR A 45 -11.29 5.59 4.29
N ALA A 46 -11.67 4.59 3.48
CA ALA A 46 -12.93 3.87 3.61
C ALA A 46 -13.01 3.02 4.89
N VAL A 47 -11.89 2.51 5.41
CA VAL A 47 -11.86 1.67 6.62
C VAL A 47 -11.64 2.47 7.92
N MET A 48 -11.18 3.72 7.85
CA MET A 48 -10.97 4.56 9.04
C MET A 48 -12.20 4.68 9.97
N PRO A 49 -13.45 4.84 9.48
CA PRO A 49 -14.64 4.85 10.36
C PRO A 49 -14.81 3.54 11.13
N HIS A 50 -14.55 2.41 10.50
CA HIS A 50 -14.58 1.11 11.16
C HIS A 50 -13.53 1.00 12.28
N LEU A 51 -12.34 1.56 12.07
CA LEU A 51 -11.30 1.62 13.12
C LEU A 51 -11.72 2.50 14.31
N VAL A 52 -12.46 3.59 14.07
CA VAL A 52 -13.06 4.41 15.14
C VAL A 52 -14.05 3.59 15.97
N GLU A 53 -14.88 2.79 15.31
CA GLU A 53 -15.85 1.90 15.97
C GLU A 53 -15.16 0.81 16.80
N LEU A 54 -14.09 0.19 16.29
CA LEU A 54 -13.31 -0.80 17.03
C LEU A 54 -12.65 -0.21 18.27
N GLN A 55 -12.02 0.96 18.14
CA GLN A 55 -11.45 1.71 19.25
C GLN A 55 -12.53 1.98 20.32
N GLU A 56 -13.71 2.46 19.93
CA GLU A 56 -14.80 2.76 20.86
C GLU A 56 -15.34 1.49 21.55
N LYS A 57 -15.53 0.41 20.78
CA LYS A 57 -16.06 -0.87 21.26
C LYS A 57 -15.16 -1.55 22.28
N TYR A 58 -13.84 -1.46 22.10
CA TYR A 58 -12.87 -2.21 22.91
C TYR A 58 -12.00 -1.33 23.82
N LYS A 59 -12.26 -0.01 23.93
CA LYS A 59 -11.53 0.89 24.83
C LYS A 59 -11.48 0.38 26.28
N ASP A 60 -12.60 -0.14 26.78
CA ASP A 60 -12.72 -0.64 28.16
C ASP A 60 -12.06 -2.03 28.33
N SER A 61 -11.72 -2.69 27.22
CA SER A 61 -10.94 -3.94 27.19
C SER A 61 -9.42 -3.70 27.07
N GLY A 62 -9.00 -2.43 27.08
CA GLY A 62 -7.60 -2.02 26.99
C GLY A 62 -7.05 -1.93 25.57
N LEU A 63 -7.93 -1.79 24.55
CA LEU A 63 -7.49 -1.54 23.16
C LEU A 63 -7.07 -0.08 22.98
N GLU A 64 -5.94 0.14 22.30
CA GLU A 64 -5.51 1.44 21.83
C GLU A 64 -5.09 1.41 20.36
N LEU A 65 -5.67 2.28 19.54
CA LEU A 65 -5.33 2.38 18.13
C LEU A 65 -4.34 3.53 17.84
N LEU A 66 -3.42 3.25 16.93
CA LEU A 66 -2.44 4.14 16.35
C LEU A 66 -2.52 4.05 14.82
N GLY A 67 -2.93 5.12 14.16
CA GLY A 67 -2.74 5.28 12.72
C GLY A 67 -1.37 5.88 12.42
N VAL A 68 -0.60 5.25 11.54
CA VAL A 68 0.70 5.68 11.05
C VAL A 68 0.57 6.12 9.60
N ALA A 69 0.63 7.43 9.38
CA ALA A 69 0.71 8.00 8.04
C ALA A 69 2.18 7.95 7.58
N ALA A 70 2.57 6.85 6.94
CA ALA A 70 3.96 6.54 6.58
C ALA A 70 4.29 6.72 5.09
N CYS A 71 3.27 7.03 4.27
CA CYS A 71 3.37 7.03 2.81
C CYS A 71 2.75 8.27 2.17
N GLU A 72 2.66 9.39 2.89
CA GLU A 72 2.11 10.64 2.33
C GLU A 72 2.95 11.14 1.14
N GLN A 73 2.26 11.71 0.15
CA GLN A 73 2.89 12.19 -1.08
C GLN A 73 2.90 13.73 -1.07
N ALA A 74 4.08 14.32 -0.83
CA ALA A 74 4.29 15.75 -0.99
C ALA A 74 5.77 16.03 -1.35
N PRO A 75 6.08 17.23 -1.89
CA PRO A 75 7.46 17.65 -2.17
C PRO A 75 8.37 17.66 -0.93
N THR A 76 7.81 17.99 0.25
CA THR A 76 8.54 18.07 1.51
C THR A 76 7.76 17.44 2.66
N ALA A 77 8.47 17.02 3.71
CA ALA A 77 7.86 16.46 4.92
C ALA A 77 6.91 17.44 5.61
N ASP A 78 7.26 18.72 5.65
CA ASP A 78 6.41 19.77 6.25
C ASP A 78 5.12 20.00 5.47
N GLU A 79 5.19 19.97 4.13
CA GLU A 79 4.00 20.07 3.28
C GLU A 79 3.10 18.84 3.43
N ALA A 80 3.67 17.63 3.48
CA ALA A 80 2.93 16.41 3.74
C ALA A 80 2.21 16.48 5.11
N ARG A 81 2.94 16.86 6.16
CA ARG A 81 2.41 16.98 7.52
C ARG A 81 1.28 18.01 7.60
N THR A 82 1.46 19.18 7.00
CA THR A 82 0.47 20.26 7.02
C THR A 82 -0.79 19.87 6.24
N SER A 83 -0.62 19.24 5.08
CA SER A 83 -1.75 18.76 4.26
C SER A 83 -2.52 17.65 4.96
N LEU A 84 -1.80 16.71 5.58
CA LEU A 84 -2.39 15.64 6.39
C LEU A 84 -3.18 16.19 7.58
N ASP A 85 -2.64 17.17 8.31
CA ASP A 85 -3.33 17.78 9.45
C ASP A 85 -4.63 18.48 9.05
N ALA A 86 -4.58 19.27 7.97
CA ALA A 86 -5.76 19.93 7.39
C ALA A 86 -6.80 18.90 6.92
N TRP A 87 -6.35 17.85 6.23
CA TRP A 87 -7.22 16.78 5.75
C TRP A 87 -7.91 16.04 6.89
N LEU A 88 -7.19 15.73 7.98
CA LEU A 88 -7.76 15.09 9.17
C LEU A 88 -8.82 15.97 9.83
N ALA A 89 -8.57 17.28 9.93
CA ALA A 89 -9.53 18.22 10.50
C ALA A 89 -10.82 18.32 9.65
N GLU A 90 -10.70 18.25 8.33
CA GLU A 90 -11.84 18.33 7.41
C GLU A 90 -12.64 17.01 7.34
N LYS A 91 -11.96 15.87 7.17
CA LYS A 91 -12.59 14.59 6.83
C LYS A 91 -12.89 13.71 8.05
N PHE A 92 -12.13 13.83 9.13
CA PHE A 92 -12.18 12.94 10.29
C PHE A 92 -12.17 13.71 11.61
N SER A 93 -13.11 14.65 11.76
CA SER A 93 -13.26 15.44 12.99
C SER A 93 -13.67 14.63 14.22
N ASN A 94 -14.22 13.43 14.02
CA ASN A 94 -14.63 12.48 15.07
C ASN A 94 -13.58 11.40 15.38
N LEU A 95 -12.34 11.54 14.88
CA LEU A 95 -11.27 10.57 15.13
C LEU A 95 -11.00 10.43 16.64
N ASN A 96 -11.08 9.20 17.16
CA ASN A 96 -10.94 8.89 18.59
C ASN A 96 -9.64 8.12 18.93
N TYR A 97 -8.69 8.09 18.00
CA TYR A 97 -7.41 7.40 18.14
C TYR A 97 -6.25 8.26 17.66
N ARG A 98 -5.03 7.79 17.95
CA ARG A 98 -3.82 8.59 17.71
C ARG A 98 -3.39 8.54 16.26
N ILE A 99 -2.83 9.63 15.76
CA ILE A 99 -2.18 9.67 14.45
C ILE A 99 -0.73 10.10 14.61
N GLY A 100 0.18 9.21 14.21
CA GLY A 100 1.59 9.49 14.04
C GLY A 100 1.93 9.71 12.56
N PHE A 101 2.81 10.66 12.29
CA PHE A 101 3.34 10.96 10.96
C PHE A 101 4.79 10.46 10.85
N ASP A 102 5.09 9.73 9.78
CA ASP A 102 6.44 9.28 9.45
C ASP A 102 6.75 9.55 7.98
N SER A 103 7.58 10.56 7.72
CA SER A 103 8.14 10.83 6.39
C SER A 103 9.53 10.21 6.19
N THR A 104 10.13 9.68 7.26
CA THR A 104 11.50 9.11 7.21
C THR A 104 11.51 7.69 6.63
N GLY A 105 10.38 7.00 6.70
CA GLY A 105 10.23 5.59 6.32
C GLY A 105 10.75 4.62 7.37
N GLU A 106 11.14 5.08 8.56
CA GLU A 106 11.57 4.20 9.65
C GLU A 106 10.46 3.24 10.09
N MET A 107 9.21 3.70 10.15
CA MET A 107 8.06 2.85 10.52
C MET A 107 7.84 1.77 9.47
N SER A 108 7.81 2.14 8.19
CA SER A 108 7.68 1.18 7.08
C SER A 108 8.80 0.14 7.11
N LYS A 109 10.04 0.55 7.34
CA LYS A 109 11.19 -0.38 7.43
C LYS A 109 11.06 -1.37 8.60
N LEU A 110 10.73 -0.86 9.79
CA LEU A 110 10.67 -1.67 11.01
C LEU A 110 9.48 -2.63 11.04
N TRP A 111 8.35 -2.24 10.43
CA TRP A 111 7.09 -2.97 10.50
C TRP A 111 6.73 -3.63 9.16
N MET A 112 6.56 -2.84 8.11
CA MET A 112 6.07 -3.30 6.79
C MET A 112 7.12 -4.15 6.06
N ASP A 113 8.29 -3.60 5.76
CA ASP A 113 9.36 -4.30 5.03
C ASP A 113 9.82 -5.55 5.78
N SER A 114 9.95 -5.42 7.10
CA SER A 114 10.36 -6.53 7.97
C SER A 114 9.34 -7.66 8.00
N SER A 115 8.05 -7.40 7.74
CA SER A 115 6.99 -8.41 7.71
C SER A 115 6.63 -8.90 6.30
N PHE A 116 7.28 -8.39 5.25
CA PHE A 116 6.90 -8.57 3.84
C PHE A 116 5.51 -8.02 3.49
N SER A 117 5.01 -7.04 4.25
CA SER A 117 3.77 -6.34 3.91
C SER A 117 4.10 -5.21 2.93
N VAL A 118 3.54 -5.28 1.72
CA VAL A 118 3.94 -4.40 0.60
C VAL A 118 2.88 -3.36 0.22
N GLY A 119 1.74 -3.31 0.92
CA GLY A 119 0.62 -2.42 0.58
C GLY A 119 -0.13 -1.88 1.80
N ILE A 120 -0.84 -0.77 1.59
CA ILE A 120 -1.75 -0.17 2.58
C ILE A 120 -3.19 -0.32 2.09
N PRO A 121 -4.18 -0.46 3.00
CA PRO A 121 -4.04 -0.48 4.45
C PRO A 121 -3.46 -1.81 4.98
N THR A 122 -2.67 -1.73 6.06
CA THR A 122 -2.18 -2.91 6.79
C THR A 122 -2.19 -2.62 8.30
N SER A 123 -2.85 -3.49 9.05
CA SER A 123 -2.90 -3.46 10.51
C SER A 123 -1.91 -4.45 11.10
N PHE A 124 -1.25 -4.03 12.17
CA PHE A 124 -0.54 -4.89 13.11
C PHE A 124 -1.26 -4.86 14.44
N VAL A 125 -1.54 -6.01 15.05
CA VAL A 125 -2.03 -6.07 16.43
C VAL A 125 -0.90 -6.51 17.34
N VAL A 126 -0.61 -5.70 18.36
CA VAL A 126 0.28 -6.03 19.47
C VAL A 126 -0.58 -6.46 20.65
N ASP A 127 -0.32 -7.64 21.21
CA ASP A 127 -1.07 -8.15 22.34
C ASP A 127 -0.58 -7.61 23.69
N ARG A 128 -1.20 -8.11 24.77
CA ARG A 128 -0.91 -7.70 26.15
C ARG A 128 0.52 -7.99 26.62
N ASP A 129 1.21 -8.89 25.94
CA ASP A 129 2.59 -9.27 26.23
C ASP A 129 3.58 -8.43 25.40
N GLY A 130 3.11 -7.51 24.56
CA GLY A 130 3.95 -6.70 23.67
C GLY A 130 4.43 -7.45 22.43
N HIS A 131 3.77 -8.56 22.06
CA HIS A 131 4.14 -9.35 20.89
C HIS A 131 3.13 -9.16 19.75
N ILE A 132 3.58 -9.35 18.52
CA ILE A 132 2.72 -9.34 17.35
C ILE A 132 1.76 -10.52 17.41
N ALA A 133 0.46 -10.23 17.39
CA ALA A 133 -0.61 -11.21 17.35
C ALA A 133 -1.32 -11.24 15.99
N PHE A 134 -1.26 -10.18 15.20
CA PHE A 134 -1.86 -10.14 13.86
C PHE A 134 -1.10 -9.20 12.94
N ILE A 135 -1.05 -9.55 11.65
CA ILE A 135 -0.60 -8.70 10.55
C ILE A 135 -1.53 -8.97 9.37
N GLY A 136 -2.20 -7.94 8.84
CA GLY A 136 -3.09 -8.13 7.69
C GLY A 136 -4.01 -6.96 7.44
N HIS A 137 -5.02 -7.17 6.59
CA HIS A 137 -5.98 -6.13 6.25
C HIS A 137 -6.92 -5.82 7.44
N PRO A 138 -7.24 -4.53 7.72
CA PRO A 138 -8.07 -4.13 8.86
C PRO A 138 -9.46 -4.76 8.90
N MET A 139 -10.03 -5.14 7.75
CA MET A 139 -11.33 -5.81 7.69
C MET A 139 -11.37 -7.20 8.37
N HIS A 140 -10.22 -7.81 8.66
CA HIS A 140 -10.15 -9.07 9.40
C HIS A 140 -10.11 -8.87 10.92
N LEU A 141 -10.04 -7.61 11.40
CA LEU A 141 -9.90 -7.31 12.82
C LEU A 141 -11.11 -7.76 13.64
N ASP A 142 -12.33 -7.71 13.09
CA ASP A 142 -13.53 -8.19 13.80
C ASP A 142 -13.44 -9.67 14.19
N ASP A 143 -12.80 -10.49 13.36
CA ASP A 143 -12.67 -11.93 13.58
C ASP A 143 -11.54 -12.25 14.59
N VAL A 144 -10.43 -11.53 14.50
CA VAL A 144 -9.22 -11.83 15.30
C VAL A 144 -9.20 -11.11 16.64
N LEU A 145 -9.71 -9.87 16.74
CA LEU A 145 -9.64 -9.09 17.99
C LEU A 145 -10.29 -9.78 19.18
N PRO A 146 -11.50 -10.39 19.07
CA PRO A 146 -12.08 -11.13 20.20
C PRO A 146 -11.17 -12.27 20.69
N LYS A 147 -10.53 -12.99 19.76
CA LYS A 147 -9.60 -14.10 20.06
C LYS A 147 -8.27 -13.60 20.64
N ILE A 148 -7.80 -12.43 20.22
CA ILE A 148 -6.61 -11.79 20.79
C ILE A 148 -6.92 -11.29 22.21
N LEU A 149 -8.06 -10.62 22.38
CA LEU A 149 -8.48 -10.05 23.67
C LEU A 149 -8.77 -11.11 24.72
N ASN A 150 -9.16 -12.33 24.35
CA ASN A 150 -9.32 -13.44 25.28
C ASN A 150 -8.08 -14.35 25.41
N GLY A 151 -6.99 -14.05 24.69
CA GLY A 151 -5.72 -14.77 24.75
C GLY A 151 -5.67 -16.10 23.98
N SER A 152 -6.73 -16.46 23.25
CA SER A 152 -6.77 -17.73 22.50
C SER A 152 -6.08 -17.69 21.14
N TRP A 153 -5.69 -16.51 20.65
CA TRP A 153 -5.17 -16.36 19.28
C TRP A 153 -3.68 -16.63 19.11
N ARG A 154 -2.79 -15.88 19.80
CA ARG A 154 -1.37 -15.74 19.41
C ARG A 154 -0.64 -17.07 19.21
N THR A 155 -0.85 -18.04 20.10
CA THR A 155 -0.15 -19.34 20.07
C THR A 155 -0.93 -20.44 19.36
N SER A 156 -2.12 -20.12 18.82
CA SER A 156 -3.00 -21.08 18.14
C SER A 156 -2.42 -21.56 16.81
N ASP A 157 -2.84 -22.76 16.39
CA ASP A 157 -2.46 -23.30 15.09
C ASP A 157 -3.08 -22.50 13.94
N GLU A 158 -4.26 -21.91 14.14
CA GLU A 158 -4.92 -21.01 13.19
C GLU A 158 -4.05 -19.77 12.91
N ALA A 159 -3.57 -19.11 13.97
CA ALA A 159 -2.68 -17.95 13.86
C ALA A 159 -1.36 -18.30 13.15
N LYS A 160 -0.73 -19.42 13.52
CA LYS A 160 0.51 -19.88 12.87
C LYS A 160 0.33 -20.20 11.38
N ALA A 161 -0.79 -20.82 11.01
CA ALA A 161 -1.11 -21.11 9.62
C ALA A 161 -1.30 -19.81 8.83
N ALA A 162 -2.08 -18.86 9.37
CA ALA A 162 -2.30 -17.55 8.76
C ALA A 162 -0.99 -16.76 8.58
N ASP A 163 -0.09 -16.76 9.59
CA ASP A 163 1.21 -16.09 9.48
C ASP A 163 2.10 -16.72 8.41
N THR A 164 2.09 -18.05 8.32
CA THR A 164 2.89 -18.79 7.32
C THR A 164 2.43 -18.45 5.91
N GLU A 165 1.12 -18.53 5.65
CA GLU A 165 0.54 -18.20 4.35
C GLU A 165 0.81 -16.75 3.96
N ARG A 166 0.60 -15.82 4.90
CA ARG A 166 0.86 -14.39 4.71
C ARG A 166 2.32 -14.12 4.35
N VAL A 167 3.28 -14.67 5.09
CA VAL A 167 4.71 -14.49 4.81
C VAL A 167 5.08 -15.07 3.45
N ASP A 168 4.53 -16.22 3.08
CA ASP A 168 4.80 -16.82 1.78
C ASP A 168 4.20 -16.01 0.64
N SER A 169 3.00 -15.43 0.80
CA SER A 169 2.41 -14.49 -0.16
C SER A 169 3.26 -13.23 -0.30
N GLY A 170 3.57 -12.57 0.81
CA GLY A 170 4.37 -11.35 0.81
C GLY A 170 5.76 -11.57 0.18
N ARG A 171 6.37 -12.74 0.37
CA ARG A 171 7.63 -13.10 -0.32
C ARG A 171 7.45 -13.25 -1.82
N ARG A 172 6.35 -13.85 -2.28
CA ARG A 172 6.05 -13.98 -3.73
C ARG A 172 5.83 -12.61 -4.34
N GLU A 173 4.98 -11.79 -3.74
CA GLU A 173 4.68 -10.43 -4.17
C GLU A 173 5.93 -9.56 -4.22
N MET A 174 6.77 -9.59 -3.17
CA MET A 174 8.02 -8.84 -3.14
C MET A 174 8.99 -9.27 -4.26
N ARG A 175 9.08 -10.58 -4.54
CA ARG A 175 9.90 -11.09 -5.66
C ARG A 175 9.37 -10.63 -7.01
N GLU A 176 8.06 -10.67 -7.19
CA GLU A 176 7.41 -10.20 -8.42
C GLU A 176 7.60 -8.71 -8.61
N MET A 177 7.41 -7.91 -7.56
CA MET A 177 7.65 -6.47 -7.57
C MET A 177 9.11 -6.14 -7.88
N THR A 178 10.05 -6.84 -7.25
CA THR A 178 11.49 -6.67 -7.52
C THR A 178 11.81 -6.99 -8.97
N ARG A 179 11.27 -8.10 -9.50
CA ARG A 179 11.43 -8.47 -10.90
C ARG A 179 10.85 -7.40 -11.82
N ARG A 180 9.61 -6.96 -11.57
CA ARG A 180 8.95 -5.92 -12.37
C ARG A 180 9.75 -4.64 -12.37
N ARG A 181 10.23 -4.20 -11.20
CA ARG A 181 11.08 -3.01 -11.04
C ARG A 181 12.39 -3.12 -11.84
N ALA A 182 13.07 -4.27 -11.76
CA ALA A 182 14.31 -4.48 -12.52
C ALA A 182 14.09 -4.44 -14.04
N LEU A 183 12.90 -4.82 -14.51
CA LEU A 183 12.52 -4.70 -15.92
C LEU A 183 12.12 -3.26 -16.27
N THR A 184 11.32 -2.59 -15.44
CA THR A 184 10.75 -1.26 -15.75
C THR A 184 11.73 -0.10 -15.53
N GLU A 185 12.62 -0.14 -14.55
CA GLU A 185 13.50 0.98 -14.21
C GLU A 185 14.37 1.46 -15.39
N PRO A 186 15.08 0.58 -16.13
CA PRO A 186 15.89 1.01 -17.27
C PRO A 186 15.05 1.62 -18.39
N ILE A 187 13.83 1.10 -18.61
CA ILE A 187 12.88 1.60 -19.59
C ILE A 187 12.39 2.98 -19.18
N LEU A 188 11.94 3.14 -17.94
CA LEU A 188 11.42 4.42 -17.42
C LEU A 188 12.49 5.51 -17.39
N ALA A 189 13.75 5.14 -17.16
CA ALA A 189 14.89 6.05 -17.22
C ALA A 189 15.12 6.62 -18.64
N LYS A 190 14.78 5.88 -19.70
CA LYS A 190 14.79 6.36 -21.09
C LYS A 190 13.50 7.10 -21.45
N LEU A 191 12.36 6.54 -21.06
CA LEU A 191 11.04 7.01 -21.44
C LEU A 191 10.70 8.35 -20.81
N SER A 192 10.92 8.51 -19.49
CA SER A 192 10.55 9.72 -18.76
C SER A 192 11.19 11.00 -19.32
N PRO A 193 12.51 11.08 -19.58
CA PRO A 193 13.10 12.28 -20.18
C PRO A 193 12.67 12.48 -21.64
N ALA A 194 12.47 11.41 -22.43
CA ALA A 194 11.98 11.52 -23.80
C ALA A 194 10.57 12.11 -23.85
N MET A 195 9.67 11.65 -22.98
CA MET A 195 8.31 12.20 -22.84
C MET A 195 8.33 13.67 -22.42
N LYS A 196 9.18 14.05 -21.46
CA LYS A 196 9.33 15.46 -21.02
C LYS A 196 9.88 16.38 -22.11
N ALA A 197 10.76 15.86 -22.96
CA ALA A 197 11.35 16.61 -24.07
C ALA A 197 10.50 16.57 -25.35
N GLU A 198 9.35 15.88 -25.33
CA GLU A 198 8.53 15.61 -26.52
C GLU A 198 9.30 14.94 -27.66
N ASP A 199 10.33 14.16 -27.33
CA ASP A 199 11.11 13.37 -28.29
C ASP A 199 10.36 12.06 -28.57
N TRP A 200 9.33 12.15 -29.42
CA TRP A 200 8.43 11.04 -29.71
C TRP A 200 9.12 9.84 -30.35
N ALA A 201 10.22 10.05 -31.08
CA ALA A 201 11.00 8.96 -31.65
C ALA A 201 11.72 8.15 -30.56
N LYS A 202 12.38 8.83 -29.60
CA LYS A 202 12.98 8.14 -28.45
C LYS A 202 11.94 7.53 -27.50
N ALA A 203 10.83 8.23 -27.29
CA ALA A 203 9.74 7.70 -26.48
C ALA A 203 9.17 6.41 -27.09
N MET A 204 8.97 6.39 -28.42
CA MET A 204 8.51 5.19 -29.12
C MET A 204 9.48 4.02 -28.95
N SER A 205 10.78 4.24 -29.19
CA SER A 205 11.79 3.19 -29.03
C SER A 205 11.81 2.60 -27.60
N ALA A 206 11.67 3.44 -26.58
CA ALA A 206 11.61 2.98 -25.19
C ALA A 206 10.32 2.20 -24.89
N VAL A 207 9.18 2.59 -25.47
CA VAL A 207 7.90 1.89 -25.30
C VAL A 207 7.86 0.56 -26.05
N GLU A 208 8.46 0.48 -27.24
CA GLU A 208 8.62 -0.78 -27.98
C GLU A 208 9.44 -1.80 -27.18
N GLU A 209 10.55 -1.36 -26.56
CA GLU A 209 11.31 -2.16 -25.60
C GLU A 209 10.44 -2.60 -24.41
N ALA A 210 9.61 -1.69 -23.89
CA ALA A 210 8.71 -1.98 -22.78
C ALA A 210 7.68 -3.06 -23.11
N VAL A 211 7.01 -2.95 -24.26
CA VAL A 211 6.01 -3.92 -24.72
C VAL A 211 6.66 -5.26 -25.08
N ALA A 212 7.90 -5.27 -25.56
CA ALA A 212 8.63 -6.52 -25.82
C ALA A 212 8.97 -7.28 -24.53
N VAL A 213 9.32 -6.56 -23.46
CA VAL A 213 9.70 -7.15 -22.16
C VAL A 213 8.48 -7.45 -21.28
N MET A 214 7.44 -6.62 -21.36
CA MET A 214 6.20 -6.72 -20.58
C MET A 214 4.99 -6.58 -21.51
N PRO A 215 4.68 -7.62 -22.31
CA PRO A 215 3.59 -7.58 -23.29
C PRO A 215 2.21 -7.44 -22.65
N ASP A 216 2.06 -7.85 -21.39
CA ASP A 216 0.82 -7.78 -20.61
C ASP A 216 0.76 -6.56 -19.67
N ASP A 217 1.62 -5.55 -19.84
CA ASP A 217 1.49 -4.30 -19.07
C ASP A 217 0.54 -3.33 -19.77
N LEU A 218 -0.63 -3.11 -19.15
CA LEU A 218 -1.68 -2.22 -19.67
C LEU A 218 -1.17 -0.82 -20.02
N ASN A 219 -0.31 -0.24 -19.19
CA ASN A 219 0.15 1.14 -19.37
C ASN A 219 1.09 1.26 -20.57
N PHE A 220 2.01 0.32 -20.74
CA PHE A 220 2.89 0.32 -21.91
C PHE A 220 2.12 0.02 -23.21
N ARG A 221 1.10 -0.85 -23.17
CA ARG A 221 0.23 -1.13 -24.32
C ARG A 221 -0.57 0.11 -24.74
N ALA A 222 -1.21 0.78 -23.78
CA ALA A 222 -1.95 2.01 -24.02
C ALA A 222 -1.04 3.14 -24.54
N LEU A 223 0.12 3.34 -23.91
CA LEU A 223 1.08 4.36 -24.34
C LEU A 223 1.64 4.09 -25.74
N HIS A 224 1.87 2.82 -26.09
CA HIS A 224 2.32 2.44 -27.44
C HIS A 224 1.29 2.85 -28.50
N ALA A 225 0.01 2.55 -28.26
CA ALA A 225 -1.08 2.95 -29.14
C ALA A 225 -1.20 4.47 -29.25
N ASP A 226 -1.16 5.19 -28.12
CA ASP A 226 -1.25 6.67 -28.09
C ASP A 226 -0.09 7.34 -28.87
N LEU A 227 1.14 6.89 -28.65
CA LEU A 227 2.30 7.44 -29.35
C LEU A 227 2.18 7.24 -30.87
N LEU A 228 1.71 6.08 -31.33
CA LEU A 228 1.53 5.80 -32.75
C LEU A 228 0.40 6.62 -33.37
N LEU A 229 -0.77 6.64 -32.73
CA LEU A 229 -1.98 7.25 -33.28
C LEU A 229 -2.00 8.77 -33.15
N HIS A 230 -1.60 9.30 -32.00
CA HIS A 230 -1.79 10.71 -31.68
C HIS A 230 -0.52 11.55 -31.81
N ARG A 231 0.61 11.06 -31.29
CA ARG A 231 1.88 11.82 -31.30
C ARG A 231 2.59 11.74 -32.65
N LEU A 232 2.87 10.53 -33.12
CA LEU A 232 3.52 10.29 -34.42
C LEU A 232 2.55 10.30 -35.60
N ARG A 233 1.25 10.11 -35.35
CA ARG A 233 0.19 10.05 -36.38
C ARG A 233 0.47 9.01 -37.47
N ASN A 234 1.13 7.92 -37.09
CA ASN A 234 1.43 6.81 -37.98
C ASN A 234 0.27 5.81 -37.97
N LEU A 235 -0.82 6.13 -38.68
CA LEU A 235 -2.02 5.30 -38.72
C LEU A 235 -1.79 3.92 -39.33
N GLN A 236 -0.80 3.77 -40.22
CA GLN A 236 -0.45 2.49 -40.85
C GLN A 236 0.00 1.46 -39.81
N ILE A 237 0.77 1.88 -38.81
CA ILE A 237 1.25 1.01 -37.72
C ILE A 237 0.29 1.07 -36.51
N GLY A 238 -0.22 2.26 -36.19
CA GLY A 238 -1.07 2.50 -35.02
C GLY A 238 -2.40 1.74 -35.05
N LEU A 239 -3.09 1.69 -36.20
CA LEU A 239 -4.39 1.00 -36.29
C LEU A 239 -4.28 -0.52 -36.04
N PRO A 240 -3.29 -1.24 -36.61
CA PRO A 240 -3.05 -2.64 -36.23
C PRO A 240 -2.75 -2.84 -34.74
N VAL A 241 -1.91 -1.99 -34.14
CA VAL A 241 -1.55 -2.08 -32.71
C VAL A 241 -2.79 -1.89 -31.84
N MET A 242 -3.59 -0.86 -32.13
CA MET A 242 -4.83 -0.59 -31.42
C MET A 242 -5.85 -1.74 -31.57
N ARG A 243 -5.99 -2.27 -32.80
CA ARG A 243 -6.86 -3.43 -33.02
C ARG A 243 -6.43 -4.64 -32.21
N GLN A 244 -5.12 -4.89 -32.11
CA GLN A 244 -4.62 -6.00 -31.29
C GLN A 244 -4.86 -5.73 -29.80
N PHE A 245 -4.61 -4.51 -29.32
CA PHE A 245 -4.86 -4.15 -27.94
C PHE A 245 -6.34 -4.33 -27.54
N ALA A 246 -7.28 -3.92 -28.40
CA ALA A 246 -8.71 -4.15 -28.17
C ALA A 246 -9.09 -5.63 -28.17
N ARG A 247 -8.46 -6.46 -29.02
CA ARG A 247 -8.66 -7.92 -28.99
C ARG A 247 -8.16 -8.53 -27.69
N ASP A 248 -6.96 -8.16 -27.27
CA ASP A 248 -6.39 -8.67 -26.02
C ASP A 248 -7.27 -8.28 -24.83
N ALA A 249 -7.84 -7.07 -24.82
CA ALA A 249 -8.80 -6.63 -23.80
C ALA A 249 -10.07 -7.49 -23.76
N ILE A 250 -10.63 -7.83 -24.92
CA ILE A 250 -11.80 -8.72 -25.04
C ILE A 250 -11.44 -10.13 -24.58
N ASP A 251 -10.32 -10.68 -25.04
CA ASP A 251 -9.88 -12.04 -24.74
C ASP A 251 -9.59 -12.22 -23.24
N LYS A 252 -9.06 -11.17 -22.58
CA LYS A 252 -8.84 -11.14 -21.13
C LYS A 252 -10.12 -10.94 -20.33
N ASN A 253 -11.19 -10.43 -20.94
CA ASN A 253 -12.43 -10.04 -20.26
C ASN A 253 -12.17 -9.14 -19.04
N ASP A 254 -11.28 -8.16 -19.20
CA ASP A 254 -10.80 -7.28 -18.14
C ASP A 254 -11.25 -5.83 -18.40
N GLU A 255 -11.94 -5.24 -17.43
CA GLU A 255 -12.54 -3.90 -17.57
C GLU A 255 -11.50 -2.80 -17.73
N GLN A 256 -10.35 -2.89 -17.05
CA GLN A 256 -9.28 -1.89 -17.16
C GLN A 256 -8.60 -1.94 -18.54
N TRP A 257 -8.43 -3.13 -19.09
CA TRP A 257 -7.95 -3.30 -20.46
C TRP A 257 -8.94 -2.76 -21.49
N MET A 258 -10.24 -2.97 -21.26
CA MET A 258 -11.29 -2.43 -22.13
C MET A 258 -11.31 -0.90 -22.07
N GLU A 259 -11.25 -0.30 -20.88
CA GLU A 259 -11.11 1.15 -20.73
C GLU A 259 -9.85 1.69 -21.41
N GLY A 260 -8.71 1.04 -21.18
CA GLY A 260 -7.44 1.42 -21.79
C GLY A 260 -7.50 1.37 -23.31
N ALA A 261 -8.23 0.41 -23.87
CA ALA A 261 -8.39 0.27 -25.31
C ALA A 261 -9.39 1.26 -25.95
N LEU A 262 -10.15 2.00 -25.14
CA LEU A 262 -11.13 2.99 -25.59
C LEU A 262 -10.64 4.44 -25.48
N ARG A 263 -9.48 4.66 -24.87
CA ARG A 263 -8.82 5.98 -24.73
C ARG A 263 -8.04 6.35 -25.98
#